data_AF-A0A0T5NWK8-F1
#
_entry.id   AF-A0A0T5NWK8-F1
#
_cell.length_a   1.000
_cell.length_b   1.000
_cell.length_c   1.000
_cell.angle_alpha   90.00
_cell.angle_beta   90.00
_cell.angle_gamma   90.00
#
_symmetry.space_group_name_H-M   'P 1'
#
loop_
_entity.id
_entity.type
_entity.pdbx_description
1 polymer ?
#
loop_
_entity_poly.entity_id
_entity_poly.type
_entity_poly.pdbx_seq_one_letter_code
_entity_poly.pdbx_strand_id
1 'polypeptide(L)' 'MRLEQSIDCPDCGTPIAIETRALMEGASFACGTCGAEISMAGRAGESWGAAQAKFAALKADMLKAGEGEA' A
#
# COMPACT_ATOMS: atom_id res chain seq x y z
N MET A 1 1.45 -13.57 -6.07
CA MET A 1 0.07 -13.15 -6.39
C MET A 1 0.11 -11.65 -6.68
N ARG A 2 -0.32 -11.22 -7.86
CA ARG A 2 -0.58 -9.81 -8.16
C ARG A 2 -2.00 -9.49 -7.70
N LEU A 3 -2.18 -8.46 -6.89
CA LEU A 3 -3.50 -7.96 -6.48
C LEU A 3 -3.87 -6.79 -7.39
N GLU A 4 -4.29 -7.15 -8.60
CA GLU A 4 -4.82 -6.22 -9.60
C GLU A 4 -6.29 -5.97 -9.28
N GLN A 5 -6.62 -4.75 -8.88
CA GLN A 5 -7.99 -4.34 -8.58
C GLN A 5 -8.42 -3.29 -9.61
N SER A 6 -9.69 -3.28 -9.98
CA SER A 6 -10.27 -2.23 -10.82
C SER A 6 -11.18 -1.35 -9.98
N ILE A 7 -10.99 -0.04 -10.05
CA ILE A 7 -11.87 0.95 -9.42
C ILE A 7 -12.42 1.91 -10.47
N ASP A 8 -13.68 2.28 -10.35
CA ASP A 8 -14.31 3.23 -11.26
C ASP A 8 -13.76 4.64 -11.04
N CYS A 9 -13.40 5.32 -12.14
CA CYS A 9 -12.93 6.70 -12.09
C CYS A 9 -14.05 7.61 -11.55
N PRO A 10 -13.78 8.50 -10.57
CA PRO A 10 -14.79 9.40 -10.01
C PRO A 10 -15.31 10.44 -11.01
N ASP A 11 -14.49 10.86 -11.97
CA ASP A 11 -14.86 11.87 -12.97
C ASP A 11 -15.66 11.31 -14.16
N CYS A 12 -15.28 10.15 -14.70
CA CYS A 12 -15.82 9.65 -15.97
C CYS A 12 -16.39 8.24 -15.90
N GLY A 13 -16.27 7.54 -14.76
CA GLY A 13 -16.73 6.17 -14.60
C GLY A 13 -15.88 5.11 -15.33
N THR A 14 -14.82 5.49 -16.05
CA THR A 14 -13.92 4.51 -16.68
C THR A 14 -13.20 3.68 -15.61
N PRO A 15 -13.16 2.34 -15.73
CA PRO A 15 -12.43 1.49 -14.80
C PRO A 15 -10.91 1.73 -14.90
N ILE A 16 -10.28 1.95 -13.75
CA ILE A 16 -8.84 2.15 -13.62
C ILE A 16 -8.25 0.91 -12.97
N ALA A 17 -7.36 0.23 -13.69
CA ALA A 17 -6.61 -0.90 -13.15
C ALA A 17 -5.51 -0.38 -12.23
N ILE A 18 -5.61 -0.74 -10.95
CA ILE A 18 -4.66 -0.39 -9.90
C ILE A 18 -3.95 -1.64 -9.40
N GLU A 19 -2.64 -1.52 -9.23
CA GLU A 19 -1.83 -2.54 -8.58
C GLU A 19 -1.82 -2.19 -7.09
N THR A 20 -2.57 -2.97 -6.29
CA THR A 20 -2.88 -2.62 -4.89
C THR A 20 -1.61 -2.43 -4.07
N ARG A 21 -0.58 -3.24 -4.32
CA ARG A 21 0.69 -3.16 -3.60
C ARG A 21 1.43 -1.89 -3.97
N ALA A 22 1.57 -1.57 -5.25
CA ALA A 22 2.16 -0.30 -5.67
C ALA A 22 1.37 0.91 -5.13
N LEU A 23 0.03 0.85 -5.10
CA LEU A 23 -0.79 1.90 -4.48
C LEU A 23 -0.46 2.04 -2.99
N MET A 24 -0.35 0.93 -2.25
CA MET A 24 0.06 0.89 -0.84
C MET A 24 1.50 1.38 -0.60
N GLU A 25 2.37 1.23 -1.59
CA GLU A 25 3.75 1.74 -1.58
C GLU A 25 3.83 3.23 -1.99
N GLY A 26 2.71 3.85 -2.36
CA GLY A 26 2.61 5.29 -2.66
C GLY A 26 2.57 5.64 -4.15
N ALA A 27 2.35 4.67 -5.05
CA ALA A 27 2.19 4.94 -6.47
C ALA A 27 0.88 5.68 -6.78
N SER A 28 0.92 6.54 -7.80
CA SER A 28 -0.25 7.16 -8.41
C SER A 28 -0.68 6.40 -9.66
N PHE A 29 -1.99 6.35 -9.92
CA PHE A 29 -2.56 5.77 -11.12
C PHE A 29 -3.39 6.84 -11.83
N ALA A 30 -3.24 6.97 -13.14
CA ALA A 30 -3.99 7.93 -13.94
C ALA A 30 -5.09 7.23 -14.75
N CYS A 31 -6.24 7.88 -14.86
CA CYS A 31 -7.30 7.48 -15.76
C CYS A 31 -6.84 7.66 -17.21
N GLY A 32 -6.88 6.60 -18.01
CA GLY A 32 -6.55 6.64 -19.43
C GLY A 32 -7.55 7.43 -20.30
N THR A 33 -8.71 7.81 -19.76
CA THR A 33 -9.77 8.51 -20.51
C THR A 33 -9.83 10.00 -20.19
N CYS A 34 -9.97 10.37 -18.91
CA CYS A 34 -10.11 11.78 -18.51
C CYS A 34 -8.82 12.39 -17.94
N GLY A 35 -7.79 11.59 -17.68
CA GLY A 35 -6.55 12.05 -17.07
C GLY A 35 -6.63 12.32 -15.56
N ALA A 36 -7.74 11.97 -14.90
CA ALA A 36 -7.82 12.06 -13.44
C ALA A 36 -6.78 11.15 -12.77
N GLU A 37 -6.05 11.67 -11.79
CA GLU A 37 -5.06 10.91 -11.02
C GLU A 37 -5.63 10.47 -9.68
N ILE A 38 -5.39 9.21 -9.33
CA ILE A 38 -5.76 8.61 -8.05
C ILE A 38 -4.49 8.14 -7.35
N SER A 39 -4.39 8.50 -6.08
CA SER A 39 -3.30 8.08 -5.20
C SER A 39 -3.88 7.78 -3.82
N MET A 40 -3.15 7.00 -3.02
CA MET A 40 -3.57 6.76 -1.64
C MET A 40 -3.62 8.09 -0.86
N ALA A 41 -4.73 8.36 -0.18
CA ALA A 41 -4.86 9.54 0.66
C ALA A 41 -3.74 9.56 1.72
N GLY A 42 -3.05 10.69 1.88
CA GLY A 42 -1.83 10.80 2.72
C GLY A 42 -1.96 10.28 4.15
N ARG A 43 -3.16 10.34 4.75
CA ARG A 43 -3.46 9.75 6.07
C ARG A 43 -3.26 8.23 6.14
N ALA A 44 -3.44 7.52 5.02
CA ALA A 44 -3.16 6.08 4.93
C ALA A 44 -1.65 5.79 4.87
N GLY A 45 -0.86 6.66 4.21
CA GLY A 45 0.60 6.53 4.14
C GLY A 45 1.29 6.63 5.50
N GLU A 46 0.90 7.60 6.33
CA GLU A 46 1.41 7.73 7.71
C GLU A 46 1.08 6.50 8.56
N SER A 47 -0.14 6.00 8.44
CA SER A 47 -0.62 4.83 9.20
C SER A 47 0.11 3.55 8.80
N TRP A 48 0.37 3.35 7.50
CA TRP A 48 1.05 2.18 6.96
C TRP A 48 2.56 2.19 7.27
N GLY A 49 3.23 3.31 7.10
CA GLY A 49 4.65 3.46 7.46
C GLY A 49 4.90 3.18 8.94
N ALA A 50 4.04 3.73 9.81
CA ALA A 50 4.11 3.49 11.25
C ALA A 50 3.82 2.02 11.62
N ALA A 51 2.87 1.37 10.94
CA ALA A 51 2.58 -0.04 11.15
C ALA A 51 3.77 -0.93 10.75
N GLN A 52 4.33 -0.74 9.55
CA GLN A 52 5.48 -1.53 9.10
C GLN A 52 6.70 -1.38 10.02
N ALA A 53 6.98 -0.17 10.49
CA ALA A 53 8.06 0.07 11.45
C ALA A 53 7.86 -0.71 12.76
N LYS A 54 6.63 -0.74 13.28
CA LYS A 54 6.28 -1.51 14.50
C LYS A 54 6.40 -3.02 14.26
N PHE A 55 5.93 -3.52 13.11
CA PHE A 55 6.08 -4.94 12.76
C PHE A 55 7.54 -5.35 12.57
N ALA A 56 8.38 -4.49 11.99
CA ALA A 56 9.81 -4.73 11.87
C ALA A 56 10.51 -4.77 13.24
N ALA A 57 10.16 -3.84 14.13
CA ALA A 57 10.68 -3.80 15.51
C ALA A 57 10.28 -5.06 16.30
N LEU A 58 9.01 -5.49 16.23
CA LEU A 58 8.54 -6.72 16.86
C LEU A 58 9.24 -7.96 16.32
N LYS A 59 9.44 -8.05 15.00
CA LYS A 59 10.19 -9.17 14.39
C LYS A 59 11.63 -9.24 14.88
N ALA A 60 12.32 -8.09 14.98
CA ALA A 60 13.69 -8.03 15.45
C ALA A 60 13.82 -8.41 16.94
N ASP A 61 12.85 -7.98 17.76
CA ASP A 61 12.78 -8.34 19.19
C ASP A 61 12.53 -9.84 19.39
N MET A 62 11.59 -10.43 18.64
CA MET A 62 11.32 -11.87 18.69
C MET A 62 12.50 -12.72 18.19
N LEU A 63 13.27 -12.24 17.21
CA LEU A 63 14.49 -12.94 16.77
C LEU A 63 15.55 -12.96 17.87
N LYS A 64 15.69 -11.86 18.62
CA LYS A 64 16.67 -11.73 19.70
C LYS A 64 16.29 -12.56 20.94
N ALA A 65 15.00 -12.80 21.16
CA ALA A 65 14.52 -13.68 22.23
C ALA A 65 14.71 -15.19 21.93
N GLY A 66 15.02 -15.57 20.69
CA GLY A 66 15.25 -16.96 20.29
C GLY A 66 16.70 -17.47 20.45
N GLU A 67 17.67 -16.57 20.65
CA GLU A 67 19.09 -16.92 20.85
C GLU A 67 19.44 -16.75 22.34
N GLY A 68 18.89 -17.63 23.18
CA GLY A 68 19.11 -17.54 24.62
C GLY A 68 18.63 -18.72 25.46
N GLU A 69 18.43 -19.91 24.90
CA GLU A 69 18.17 -21.13 25.68
C GLU A 69 18.79 -22.37 24.98
N ALA A 70 20.11 -22.57 25.18
CA ALA A 70 20.79 -23.87 25.27
C ALA A 70 22.25 -23.67 25.72
#